data_AF-A0A959CXW0-F1
#
_entry.id   AF-A0A959CXW0-F1
#
_cell.length_a   1.000
_cell.length_b   1.000
_cell.length_c   1.000
_cell.angle_alpha   90.00
_cell.angle_beta   90.00
_cell.angle_gamma   90.00
#
_symmetry.space_group_name_H-M   'P 1'
#
loop_
_entity.id
_entity.type
_entity.pdbx_description
1 polymer ?
#
loop_
_entity_poly.entity_id
_entity_poly.type
_entity_poly.pdbx_seq_one_letter_code
_entity_poly.pdbx_strand_id
1 'polypeptide(L)'
;KFWGSPDLINWTHLSDFGREWGSHGGVWECPDLFPIQEENSGETKWVMLLSINPGGPNGGSATQYFVGHFDGKKFTLDPSFAPQVSGEKAVWLDYGPDDYAGVTWSDIPKADGRRIFLGWMSNWDYATVVPTETWRSAMTLPRKLTLKQTAAGLRLLSQPVKELESLRGEVFSLEGQTVERELDMGGQSGVSPSQMEVILEAELPEGPETDFGIALSNSKGEKYRIGYNAAKNEFYSDRTKAGVTGFSEKFAAKIHTAPRISTERGLRLHLFFDVASCEMFADGGEVVMTEAFFPSEDFSEVKLYSSGGDVKVIEARVYPLNKAVFR
;
A
#
# COMPACT_ATOMS: atom_id res chain seq x y z
N LYS A 1 6.47 10.08 -23.21
CA LYS A 1 6.37 10.13 -24.69
C LYS A 1 5.92 8.76 -25.18
N PHE A 2 5.10 8.70 -26.21
CA PHE A 2 4.63 7.46 -26.85
C PHE A 2 5.34 7.25 -28.19
N TRP A 3 5.76 6.01 -28.43
CA TRP A 3 6.43 5.59 -29.65
C TRP A 3 5.77 4.31 -30.16
N GLY A 4 5.73 4.12 -31.48
CA GLY A 4 5.24 2.91 -32.11
C GLY A 4 6.30 2.28 -33.01
N SER A 5 6.31 0.97 -33.08
CA SER A 5 7.22 0.21 -33.92
C SER A 5 6.55 -1.08 -34.43
N PRO A 6 6.67 -1.40 -35.73
CA PRO A 6 6.18 -2.67 -36.26
C PRO A 6 7.14 -3.85 -36.01
N ASP A 7 8.40 -3.58 -35.63
CA ASP A 7 9.48 -4.56 -35.56
C ASP A 7 10.30 -4.52 -34.26
N LEU A 8 9.94 -3.64 -33.32
CA LEU A 8 10.63 -3.35 -32.06
C LEU A 8 12.03 -2.72 -32.22
N ILE A 9 12.44 -2.38 -33.44
CA ILE A 9 13.76 -1.82 -33.77
C ILE A 9 13.61 -0.37 -34.26
N ASN A 10 12.71 -0.15 -35.22
CA ASN A 10 12.46 1.14 -35.83
C ASN A 10 11.26 1.81 -35.17
N TRP A 11 11.52 2.89 -34.43
CA TRP A 11 10.52 3.57 -33.61
C TRP A 11 10.14 4.93 -34.19
N THR A 12 8.84 5.21 -34.28
CA THR A 12 8.30 6.50 -34.69
C THR A 12 7.60 7.16 -33.50
N HIS A 13 7.89 8.44 -33.26
CA HIS A 13 7.21 9.22 -32.22
C HIS A 13 5.73 9.38 -32.57
N LEU A 14 4.85 9.16 -31.59
CA LEU A 14 3.40 9.20 -31.78
C LEU A 14 2.77 10.40 -31.07
N SER A 15 3.04 10.55 -29.77
CA SER A 15 2.47 11.63 -28.97
C SER A 15 3.27 11.85 -27.68
N ASP A 16 2.92 12.91 -26.96
CA ASP A 16 3.40 13.17 -25.61
C ASP A 16 2.22 13.26 -24.64
N PHE A 17 2.49 13.07 -23.35
CA PHE A 17 1.51 13.17 -22.27
C PHE A 17 2.17 13.77 -21.03
N GLY A 18 1.36 14.42 -20.18
CA GLY A 18 1.70 14.66 -18.78
C GLY A 18 2.16 16.06 -18.44
N ARG A 19 2.36 16.98 -19.39
CA ARG A 19 2.88 18.33 -19.10
C ARG A 19 2.02 19.15 -18.12
N GLU A 20 0.72 18.90 -18.10
CA GLU A 20 -0.27 19.66 -17.32
C GLU A 20 -0.90 18.82 -16.19
N TRP A 21 -0.45 17.57 -16.02
CA TRP A 21 -1.15 16.57 -15.23
C TRP A 21 -0.20 15.78 -14.34
N GLY A 22 -0.61 15.55 -13.09
CA GLY A 22 0.17 14.80 -12.11
C GLY A 22 1.15 15.67 -11.35
N SER A 23 1.78 15.07 -10.34
CA SER A 23 2.85 15.73 -9.59
C SER A 23 4.11 15.83 -10.45
N HIS A 24 4.78 16.98 -10.43
CA HIS A 24 6.08 17.22 -11.06
C HIS A 24 7.18 17.55 -10.03
N GLY A 25 6.99 17.13 -8.77
CA GLY A 25 7.94 17.37 -7.67
C GLY A 25 9.32 16.70 -7.83
N GLY A 26 9.50 15.88 -8.86
CA GLY A 26 10.74 15.20 -9.21
C GLY A 26 10.71 14.60 -10.60
N VAL A 27 11.73 13.81 -10.95
CA VAL A 27 11.81 13.14 -12.25
C VAL A 27 10.78 12.02 -12.35
N TRP A 28 10.16 11.89 -13.52
CA TRP A 28 9.25 10.78 -13.83
C TRP A 28 10.01 9.60 -14.41
N GLU A 29 9.72 8.41 -13.89
CA GLU A 29 10.42 7.16 -14.19
C GLU A 29 9.39 6.02 -14.30
N CYS A 30 9.83 4.85 -14.76
CA CYS A 30 9.08 3.59 -14.79
C CYS A 30 7.61 3.67 -15.29
N PRO A 31 7.36 4.15 -16.52
CA PRO A 31 6.01 4.14 -17.08
C PRO A 31 5.52 2.71 -17.34
N ASP A 32 4.25 2.45 -17.00
CA ASP A 32 3.52 1.25 -17.41
C ASP A 32 2.12 1.64 -17.89
N LEU A 33 1.64 1.06 -18.98
CA LEU A 33 0.35 1.39 -19.60
C LEU A 33 -0.42 0.11 -19.92
N PHE A 34 -1.62 -0.03 -19.35
CA PHE A 34 -2.45 -1.22 -19.55
C PHE A 34 -3.95 -0.90 -19.57
N PRO A 35 -4.77 -1.73 -20.27
CA PRO A 35 -6.22 -1.67 -20.16
C PRO A 35 -6.70 -2.38 -18.89
N ILE A 36 -7.81 -1.91 -18.33
CA ILE A 36 -8.50 -2.52 -17.19
C ILE A 36 -10.00 -2.26 -17.30
N GLN A 37 -10.84 -3.21 -16.88
CA GLN A 37 -12.28 -3.01 -16.79
C GLN A 37 -12.61 -2.30 -15.47
N GLU A 38 -13.45 -1.26 -15.54
CA GLU A 38 -14.03 -0.65 -14.34
C GLU A 38 -15.15 -1.57 -13.81
N GLU A 39 -15.09 -1.91 -12.52
CA GLU A 39 -15.90 -2.98 -11.91
C GLU A 39 -17.40 -2.77 -12.03
N ASN A 40 -17.89 -1.52 -11.94
CA ASN A 40 -19.34 -1.25 -11.91
C ASN A 40 -19.95 -1.13 -13.31
N SER A 41 -19.27 -0.46 -14.23
CA SER A 41 -19.74 -0.17 -15.59
C SER A 41 -19.34 -1.24 -16.60
N GLY A 42 -18.29 -2.02 -16.32
CA GLY A 42 -17.65 -2.93 -17.27
C GLY A 42 -16.91 -2.21 -18.41
N GLU A 43 -16.82 -0.88 -18.39
CA GLU A 43 -16.12 -0.10 -19.41
C GLU A 43 -14.61 -0.39 -19.32
N THR A 44 -13.98 -0.61 -20.48
CA THR A 44 -12.52 -0.70 -20.54
C THR A 44 -11.92 0.70 -20.50
N LYS A 45 -11.17 0.99 -19.44
CA LYS A 45 -10.31 2.18 -19.32
C LYS A 45 -8.85 1.79 -19.53
N TRP A 46 -8.01 2.78 -19.79
CA TRP A 46 -6.57 2.64 -19.78
C TRP A 46 -5.99 3.31 -18.55
N VAL A 47 -5.04 2.63 -17.91
CA VAL A 47 -4.33 3.16 -16.75
C VAL A 47 -2.85 3.26 -17.08
N MET A 48 -2.27 4.41 -16.76
CA MET A 48 -0.84 4.66 -16.87
C MET A 48 -0.26 4.86 -15.48
N LEU A 49 0.61 3.94 -15.04
CA LEU A 49 1.45 4.12 -13.86
C LEU A 49 2.68 4.94 -14.25
N LEU A 50 3.09 5.84 -13.36
CA LEU A 50 4.30 6.64 -13.50
C LEU A 50 4.93 6.83 -12.13
N SER A 51 6.15 6.35 -11.96
CA SER A 51 6.90 6.59 -10.74
C SER A 51 7.54 7.98 -10.75
N ILE A 52 7.75 8.57 -9.58
CA ILE A 52 8.34 9.90 -9.41
C ILE A 52 9.37 9.93 -8.27
N ASN A 53 10.49 10.62 -8.47
CA ASN A 53 11.51 10.80 -7.44
C ASN A 53 12.23 12.18 -7.53
N PRO A 54 12.32 12.97 -6.44
CA PRO A 54 11.50 12.89 -5.24
C PRO A 54 10.07 13.38 -5.50
N GLY A 55 9.25 13.55 -4.46
CA GLY A 55 7.90 14.13 -4.58
C GLY A 55 6.76 13.16 -4.28
N GLY A 56 7.06 12.01 -3.66
CA GLY A 56 6.05 11.09 -3.14
C GLY A 56 5.23 11.65 -1.97
N PRO A 57 4.08 11.03 -1.65
CA PRO A 57 3.10 11.55 -0.69
C PRO A 57 3.68 11.70 0.73
N ASN A 58 4.61 10.83 1.11
CA ASN A 58 5.28 10.87 2.41
C ASN A 58 6.76 11.23 2.35
N GLY A 59 7.27 11.64 1.19
CA GLY A 59 8.67 11.97 0.95
C GLY A 59 9.34 10.99 -0.01
N GLY A 60 10.45 11.43 -0.60
CA GLY A 60 11.23 10.61 -1.52
C GLY A 60 10.46 10.14 -2.74
N SER A 61 10.64 8.87 -3.10
CA SER A 61 10.13 8.25 -4.31
C SER A 61 8.76 7.58 -4.12
N ALA A 62 7.86 7.65 -5.11
CA ALA A 62 6.55 6.98 -5.09
C ALA A 62 5.98 6.70 -6.49
N THR A 63 4.82 6.03 -6.57
CA THR A 63 4.10 5.74 -7.81
C THR A 63 2.75 6.47 -7.88
N GLN A 64 2.60 7.37 -8.85
CA GLN A 64 1.32 7.98 -9.20
C GLN A 64 0.69 7.27 -10.41
N TYR A 65 -0.60 7.48 -10.64
CA TYR A 65 -1.26 6.92 -11.82
C TYR A 65 -2.30 7.84 -12.45
N PHE A 66 -2.64 7.52 -13.69
CA PHE A 66 -3.58 8.25 -14.52
C PHE A 66 -4.60 7.30 -15.14
N VAL A 67 -5.88 7.67 -15.14
CA VAL A 67 -6.95 6.90 -15.79
C VAL A 67 -7.47 7.66 -17.01
N GLY A 68 -7.64 6.95 -18.12
CA GLY A 68 -8.03 7.56 -19.39
C GLY A 68 -8.32 6.56 -20.50
N HIS A 69 -8.09 7.01 -21.73
CA HIS A 69 -8.25 6.25 -22.96
C HIS A 69 -6.96 6.29 -23.77
N PHE A 70 -6.63 5.18 -24.42
CA PHE A 70 -5.52 5.07 -25.35
C PHE A 70 -6.01 4.54 -26.69
N ASP A 71 -5.82 5.32 -27.75
CA ASP A 71 -6.26 5.00 -29.12
C ASP A 71 -5.19 4.23 -29.93
N GLY A 72 -4.12 3.78 -29.27
CA GLY A 72 -2.94 3.19 -29.90
C GLY A 72 -1.83 4.19 -30.25
N LYS A 73 -2.09 5.50 -30.09
CA LYS A 73 -1.11 6.57 -30.36
C LYS A 73 -1.03 7.60 -29.24
N LYS A 74 -2.16 8.02 -28.69
CA LYS A 74 -2.29 9.09 -27.71
C LYS A 74 -3.10 8.62 -26.51
N PHE A 75 -2.52 8.82 -25.32
CA PHE A 75 -3.24 8.70 -24.06
C PHE A 75 -3.95 10.02 -23.75
N THR A 76 -5.26 9.95 -23.51
CA THR A 76 -6.10 11.10 -23.14
C THR A 76 -6.78 10.80 -21.82
N LEU A 77 -6.70 11.72 -20.85
CA LEU A 77 -7.30 11.54 -19.54
C LEU A 77 -8.82 11.36 -19.61
N ASP A 78 -9.34 10.54 -18.71
CA ASP A 78 -10.77 10.46 -18.47
C ASP A 78 -11.22 11.82 -17.89
N PRO A 79 -12.27 12.46 -18.43
CA PRO A 79 -12.76 13.74 -17.92
C PRO A 79 -13.14 13.72 -16.43
N SER A 80 -13.60 12.58 -15.90
CA SER A 80 -13.92 12.40 -14.48
C SER A 80 -12.66 12.24 -13.60
N PHE A 81 -11.54 11.84 -14.19
CA PHE A 81 -10.27 11.68 -13.50
C PHE A 81 -9.42 12.96 -13.53
N ALA A 82 -9.46 13.71 -14.64
CA ALA A 82 -8.62 14.89 -14.86
C ALA A 82 -8.58 15.92 -13.70
N PRO A 83 -9.70 16.26 -13.02
CA PRO A 83 -9.67 17.21 -11.90
C PRO A 83 -8.75 16.78 -10.75
N GLN A 84 -8.55 15.48 -10.59
CA GLN A 84 -7.83 14.86 -9.46
C GLN A 84 -6.31 14.93 -9.64
N VAL A 85 -5.84 15.11 -10.87
CA VAL A 85 -4.42 15.22 -11.23
C VAL A 85 -4.11 16.57 -11.88
N SER A 86 -4.98 17.57 -11.73
CA SER A 86 -4.75 18.93 -12.23
C SER A 86 -3.97 19.77 -11.22
N GLY A 87 -3.17 20.73 -11.73
CA GLY A 87 -2.46 21.69 -10.88
C GLY A 87 -1.45 21.02 -9.93
N GLU A 88 -0.63 20.11 -10.48
CA GLU A 88 0.40 19.35 -9.75
C GLU A 88 -0.11 18.37 -8.68
N LYS A 89 -1.43 18.14 -8.61
CA LYS A 89 -1.99 17.06 -7.80
C LYS A 89 -1.67 15.69 -8.39
N ALA A 90 -1.61 14.68 -7.54
CA ALA A 90 -1.42 13.29 -7.92
C ALA A 90 -2.42 12.40 -7.19
N VAL A 91 -2.74 11.26 -7.83
CA VAL A 91 -3.39 10.13 -7.18
C VAL A 91 -2.35 9.03 -7.08
N TRP A 92 -2.13 8.55 -5.85
CA TRP A 92 -1.04 7.63 -5.52
C TRP A 92 -1.54 6.19 -5.52
N LEU A 93 -0.72 5.27 -6.03
CA LEU A 93 -0.99 3.83 -5.96
C LEU A 93 -0.75 3.29 -4.53
N ASP A 94 0.22 3.89 -3.84
CA ASP A 94 0.62 3.57 -2.47
C ASP A 94 1.00 4.88 -1.77
N TYR A 95 0.55 5.05 -0.54
CA TYR A 95 0.86 6.23 0.27
C TYR A 95 2.06 6.02 1.20
N GLY A 96 2.49 4.77 1.41
CA GLY A 96 3.70 4.47 2.14
C GLY A 96 4.95 4.96 1.38
N PRO A 97 6.07 5.18 2.08
CA PRO A 97 7.30 5.64 1.44
C PRO A 97 8.01 4.52 0.65
N ASP A 98 7.69 3.25 0.86
CA ASP A 98 8.45 2.11 0.32
C ASP A 98 7.69 1.35 -0.78
N ASP A 99 7.10 2.06 -1.75
CA ASP A 99 6.62 1.48 -3.02
C ASP A 99 7.00 2.39 -4.18
N TYR A 100 7.89 1.91 -5.04
CA TYR A 100 8.40 2.66 -6.18
C TYR A 100 8.76 1.75 -7.36
N ALA A 101 8.92 2.34 -8.56
CA ALA A 101 9.32 1.64 -9.79
C ALA A 101 8.43 0.44 -10.14
N GLY A 102 7.18 0.46 -9.67
CA GLY A 102 6.30 -0.67 -9.79
C GLY A 102 5.68 -0.78 -11.18
N VAL A 103 5.68 -1.99 -11.71
CA VAL A 103 5.15 -2.33 -13.04
C VAL A 103 4.26 -3.55 -12.95
N THR A 104 3.48 -3.78 -14.00
CA THR A 104 2.57 -4.91 -14.08
C THR A 104 3.05 -5.98 -15.04
N TRP A 105 2.65 -7.23 -14.78
CA TRP A 105 2.98 -8.34 -15.67
C TRP A 105 2.25 -8.21 -17.02
N SER A 106 3.02 -8.32 -18.10
CA SER A 106 2.49 -8.47 -19.46
C SER A 106 2.17 -9.94 -19.76
N ASP A 107 1.30 -10.15 -20.75
CA ASP A 107 0.95 -11.48 -21.28
C ASP A 107 0.39 -12.48 -20.24
N ILE A 108 -0.33 -11.98 -19.23
CA ILE A 108 -1.10 -12.83 -18.33
C ILE A 108 -2.14 -13.62 -19.15
N PRO A 109 -2.22 -14.96 -19.00
CA PRO A 109 -3.18 -15.76 -19.74
C PRO A 109 -4.62 -15.27 -19.55
N LYS A 110 -5.41 -15.27 -20.62
CA LYS A 110 -6.83 -14.82 -20.56
C LYS A 110 -7.67 -15.56 -19.51
N ALA A 111 -7.32 -16.81 -19.20
CA ALA A 111 -8.00 -17.61 -18.18
C ALA A 111 -7.75 -17.09 -16.74
N ASP A 112 -6.63 -16.41 -16.51
CA ASP A 112 -6.33 -15.70 -15.27
C ASP A 112 -6.92 -14.28 -15.32
N GLY A 113 -6.55 -13.51 -16.36
CA GLY A 113 -7.10 -12.20 -16.66
C GLY A 113 -6.81 -11.09 -15.64
N ARG A 114 -6.10 -11.38 -14.53
CA ARG A 114 -5.74 -10.36 -13.54
C ARG A 114 -4.73 -9.36 -14.10
N ARG A 115 -4.73 -8.15 -13.55
CA ARG A 115 -3.64 -7.19 -13.66
C ARG A 115 -2.82 -7.30 -12.39
N ILE A 116 -1.63 -7.92 -12.47
CA ILE A 116 -0.78 -8.12 -11.29
C ILE A 116 0.34 -7.07 -11.33
N PHE A 117 0.57 -6.40 -10.21
CA PHE A 117 1.57 -5.36 -9.97
C PHE A 117 2.66 -5.86 -9.02
N LEU A 118 3.89 -5.40 -9.21
CA LEU A 118 5.01 -5.59 -8.29
C LEU A 118 5.82 -4.30 -8.19
N GLY A 119 6.03 -3.81 -6.97
CA GLY A 119 6.81 -2.62 -6.66
C GLY A 119 8.16 -2.96 -6.04
N TRP A 120 9.12 -2.05 -6.18
CA TRP A 120 10.35 -2.06 -5.40
C TRP A 120 10.05 -1.51 -4.00
N MET A 121 10.23 -2.35 -2.99
CA MET A 121 9.95 -2.00 -1.59
C MET A 121 11.15 -1.28 -0.98
N SER A 122 11.31 -0.01 -1.34
CA SER A 122 12.38 0.87 -0.88
C SER A 122 12.09 2.30 -1.31
N ASN A 123 12.88 3.25 -0.80
CA ASN A 123 12.80 4.66 -1.19
C ASN A 123 14.19 5.23 -1.52
N TRP A 124 14.30 5.98 -2.61
CA TRP A 124 15.56 6.62 -3.02
C TRP A 124 16.16 7.56 -1.98
N ASP A 125 15.38 8.10 -1.04
CA ASP A 125 15.88 8.95 0.04
C ASP A 125 16.85 8.23 1.00
N TYR A 126 16.81 6.90 1.07
CA TYR A 126 17.65 6.11 1.99
C TYR A 126 18.05 4.73 1.45
N ALA A 127 17.66 4.37 0.23
CA ALA A 127 17.86 3.04 -0.34
C ALA A 127 19.30 2.53 -0.24
N THR A 128 20.30 3.40 -0.40
CA THR A 128 21.73 3.03 -0.44
C THR A 128 22.36 2.83 0.94
N VAL A 129 21.67 3.23 2.01
CA VAL A 129 22.19 3.26 3.38
C VAL A 129 21.35 2.46 4.39
N VAL A 130 20.33 1.72 3.93
CA VAL A 130 19.58 0.81 4.80
C VAL A 130 20.51 -0.24 5.45
N PRO A 131 20.23 -0.67 6.70
CA PRO A 131 21.13 -1.50 7.51
C PRO A 131 21.02 -2.99 7.16
N THR A 132 21.03 -3.33 5.87
CA THR A 132 21.08 -4.70 5.37
C THR A 132 22.48 -5.02 4.86
N GLU A 133 22.96 -6.25 5.09
CA GLU A 133 24.35 -6.64 4.82
C GLU A 133 24.51 -7.47 3.54
N THR A 134 23.82 -8.60 3.45
CA THR A 134 24.04 -9.61 2.37
C THR A 134 23.24 -9.35 1.11
N TRP A 135 22.12 -8.63 1.24
CA TRP A 135 21.26 -8.15 0.17
C TRP A 135 20.73 -6.77 0.56
N ARG A 136 20.13 -6.05 -0.40
CA ARG A 136 19.55 -4.72 -0.15
C ARG A 136 18.31 -4.54 -1.00
N SER A 137 17.25 -4.08 -0.33
CA SER A 137 15.89 -3.96 -0.85
C SER A 137 15.18 -5.27 -1.16
N ALA A 138 13.86 -5.24 -1.10
CA ALA A 138 12.98 -6.33 -1.49
C ALA A 138 11.96 -5.81 -2.52
N MET A 139 11.09 -6.69 -3.01
CA MET A 139 9.88 -6.29 -3.72
C MET A 139 8.71 -6.27 -2.75
N THR A 140 7.68 -5.50 -3.07
CA THR A 140 6.39 -5.58 -2.38
C THR A 140 5.72 -6.93 -2.62
N LEU A 141 4.66 -7.24 -1.89
CA LEU A 141 3.79 -8.36 -2.23
C LEU A 141 3.23 -8.14 -3.65
N PRO A 142 3.11 -9.20 -4.48
CA PRO A 142 2.40 -9.10 -5.74
C PRO A 142 0.94 -8.72 -5.48
N ARG A 143 0.43 -7.74 -6.23
CA ARG A 143 -0.89 -7.14 -6.00
C ARG A 143 -1.78 -7.29 -7.22
N LYS A 144 -3.00 -7.77 -7.05
CA LYS A 144 -4.06 -7.66 -8.06
C LYS A 144 -4.58 -6.22 -8.04
N LEU A 145 -4.54 -5.55 -9.18
CA LEU A 145 -5.16 -4.25 -9.39
C LEU A 145 -6.55 -4.42 -10.00
N THR A 146 -7.53 -3.67 -9.49
CA THR A 146 -8.84 -3.46 -10.12
C THR A 146 -9.16 -1.97 -10.18
N LEU A 147 -10.10 -1.55 -11.03
CA LEU A 147 -10.50 -0.15 -11.16
C LEU A 147 -11.95 0.00 -10.74
N LYS A 148 -12.23 0.95 -9.85
CA LYS A 148 -13.57 1.17 -9.33
C LYS A 148 -13.89 2.66 -9.23
N GLN A 149 -15.11 3.03 -9.55
CA GLN A 149 -15.66 4.33 -9.17
C GLN A 149 -15.92 4.38 -7.66
N THR A 150 -15.24 5.29 -6.95
CA THR A 150 -15.45 5.56 -5.52
C THR A 150 -16.00 6.97 -5.29
N ALA A 151 -16.28 7.32 -4.02
CA ALA A 151 -16.67 8.67 -3.63
C ALA A 151 -15.59 9.73 -3.96
N ALA A 152 -14.32 9.32 -4.05
CA ALA A 152 -13.20 10.19 -4.41
C ALA A 152 -12.90 10.21 -5.93
N GLY A 153 -13.70 9.53 -6.75
CA GLY A 153 -13.48 9.36 -8.18
C GLY A 153 -12.99 7.96 -8.54
N LEU A 154 -12.54 7.77 -9.79
CA LEU A 154 -11.96 6.50 -10.22
C LEU A 154 -10.68 6.18 -9.41
N ARG A 155 -10.65 5.02 -8.74
CA ARG A 155 -9.51 4.54 -7.95
C ARG A 155 -9.05 3.17 -8.43
N LEU A 156 -7.73 3.01 -8.49
CA LEU A 156 -7.16 1.66 -8.50
C LEU A 156 -7.30 1.09 -7.10
N LEU A 157 -7.94 -0.06 -6.99
CA LEU A 157 -7.90 -0.88 -5.80
C LEU A 157 -6.76 -1.87 -5.95
N SER A 158 -5.99 -2.03 -4.88
CA SER A 158 -4.80 -2.86 -4.85
C SER A 158 -4.94 -3.88 -3.73
N GLN A 159 -4.91 -5.16 -4.08
CA GLN A 159 -5.13 -6.26 -3.15
C GLN A 159 -4.02 -7.30 -3.27
N PRO A 160 -3.57 -7.91 -2.18
CA PRO A 160 -2.62 -9.03 -2.23
C PRO A 160 -3.18 -10.16 -3.10
N VAL A 161 -2.30 -10.83 -3.86
CA VAL A 161 -2.73 -11.97 -4.67
C VAL A 161 -3.12 -13.17 -3.80
N LYS A 162 -4.13 -13.93 -4.23
CA LYS A 162 -4.65 -15.10 -3.50
C LYS A 162 -3.63 -16.22 -3.31
N GLU A 163 -2.56 -16.25 -4.11
CA GLU A 163 -1.49 -17.24 -3.99
C GLU A 163 -0.80 -17.16 -2.62
N LEU A 164 -0.80 -16.00 -1.97
CA LEU A 164 -0.27 -15.81 -0.61
C LEU A 164 -1.05 -16.61 0.43
N GLU A 165 -2.32 -16.96 0.17
CA GLU A 165 -3.11 -17.78 1.07
C GLU A 165 -2.52 -19.18 1.26
N SER A 166 -1.72 -19.66 0.31
CA SER A 166 -0.99 -20.94 0.42
C SER A 166 0.09 -20.93 1.50
N LEU A 167 0.50 -19.75 1.97
CA LEU A 167 1.48 -19.59 3.04
C LEU A 167 0.81 -19.61 4.42
N ARG A 168 -0.51 -19.43 4.53
CA ARG A 168 -1.22 -19.38 5.81
C ARG A 168 -1.02 -20.68 6.61
N GLY A 169 -0.65 -20.52 7.88
CA GLY A 169 -0.71 -21.55 8.90
C GLY A 169 -2.08 -21.61 9.58
N GLU A 170 -2.13 -22.19 10.78
CA GLU A 170 -3.35 -22.28 11.58
C GLU A 170 -3.83 -20.89 12.02
N VAL A 171 -5.10 -20.59 11.74
CA VAL A 171 -5.69 -19.28 12.03
C VAL A 171 -5.96 -19.12 13.53
N PHE A 172 -5.67 -17.92 14.03
CA PHE A 172 -6.19 -17.43 15.29
C PHE A 172 -7.27 -16.37 15.03
N SER A 173 -8.42 -16.48 15.69
CA SER A 173 -9.55 -15.58 15.47
C SER A 173 -10.03 -14.92 16.77
N LEU A 174 -10.39 -13.64 16.67
CA LEU A 174 -11.11 -12.88 17.69
C LEU A 174 -12.42 -12.38 17.08
N GLU A 175 -13.54 -12.61 17.76
CA GLU A 175 -14.85 -12.15 17.30
C GLU A 175 -15.59 -11.42 18.43
N GLY A 176 -16.24 -10.32 18.08
CA GLY A 176 -17.10 -9.55 18.98
C GLY A 176 -16.41 -8.96 20.21
N GLN A 177 -15.09 -8.79 20.20
CA GLN A 177 -14.33 -8.23 21.32
C GLN A 177 -14.37 -6.69 21.28
N THR A 178 -14.35 -6.06 22.45
CA THR A 178 -14.21 -4.60 22.57
C THR A 178 -12.79 -4.26 22.99
N VAL A 179 -12.16 -3.33 22.28
CA VAL A 179 -10.84 -2.78 22.60
C VAL A 179 -11.03 -1.43 23.29
N GLU A 180 -10.93 -1.41 24.61
CA GLU A 180 -11.04 -0.18 25.42
C GLU A 180 -9.70 0.59 25.48
N ARG A 181 -8.58 -0.16 25.53
CA ARG A 181 -7.22 0.41 25.56
C ARG A 181 -6.24 -0.41 24.75
N GLU A 182 -6.06 -1.66 25.15
CA GLU A 182 -5.21 -2.62 24.45
C GLU A 182 -5.83 -4.02 24.53
N LEU A 183 -5.71 -4.79 23.46
CA LEU A 183 -6.09 -6.20 23.41
C LEU A 183 -4.91 -7.00 22.84
N ASP A 184 -4.39 -7.94 23.62
CA ASP A 184 -3.27 -8.79 23.22
C ASP A 184 -3.74 -9.86 22.22
N MET A 185 -3.16 -9.82 21.02
CA MET A 185 -3.37 -10.84 19.99
C MET A 185 -2.26 -11.89 20.01
N GLY A 186 -1.04 -11.52 20.43
CA GLY A 186 0.15 -12.37 20.36
C GLY A 186 0.17 -13.45 21.43
N GLY A 187 -0.10 -13.07 22.68
CA GLY A 187 -0.16 -14.01 23.81
C GLY A 187 -1.24 -15.07 23.67
N GLN A 188 -2.28 -14.80 22.86
CA GLN A 188 -3.39 -15.73 22.62
C GLN A 188 -3.22 -16.59 21.36
N SER A 189 -2.49 -16.08 20.36
CA SER A 189 -2.32 -16.75 19.06
C SER A 189 -1.06 -17.60 18.95
N GLY A 190 -0.02 -17.31 19.75
CA GLY A 190 1.31 -17.91 19.58
C GLY A 190 2.00 -17.52 18.27
N VAL A 191 1.47 -16.54 17.54
CA VAL A 191 1.96 -16.09 16.24
C VAL A 191 3.16 -15.17 16.44
N SER A 192 4.20 -15.37 15.62
CA SER A 192 5.34 -14.45 15.56
C SER A 192 4.92 -13.16 14.86
N PRO A 193 5.06 -11.98 15.51
CA PRO A 193 4.80 -10.70 14.87
C PRO A 193 5.70 -10.40 13.66
N SER A 194 6.82 -11.11 13.54
CA SER A 194 7.75 -10.97 12.40
C SER A 194 7.27 -11.63 11.12
N GLN A 195 6.23 -12.46 11.13
CA GLN A 195 5.73 -13.10 9.90
C GLN A 195 4.26 -13.51 10.02
N MET A 196 3.36 -12.58 9.70
CA MET A 196 1.92 -12.82 9.85
C MET A 196 1.07 -12.01 8.87
N GLU A 197 -0.12 -12.53 8.60
CA GLU A 197 -1.21 -11.84 7.92
C GLU A 197 -2.32 -11.54 8.93
N VAL A 198 -2.85 -10.32 8.92
CA VAL A 198 -3.97 -9.91 9.77
C VAL A 198 -5.10 -9.37 8.90
N ILE A 199 -6.29 -9.95 9.02
CA ILE A 199 -7.53 -9.44 8.44
C ILE A 199 -8.38 -8.94 9.60
N LEU A 200 -8.59 -7.64 9.69
CA LEU A 200 -9.27 -6.97 10.79
C LEU A 200 -10.50 -6.20 10.27
N GLU A 201 -11.64 -6.51 10.85
CA GLU A 201 -12.90 -5.80 10.69
C GLU A 201 -13.34 -5.23 12.03
N ALA A 202 -13.51 -3.91 12.08
CA ALA A 202 -13.88 -3.21 13.30
C ALA A 202 -14.99 -2.19 13.04
N GLU A 203 -15.77 -1.91 14.07
CA GLU A 203 -16.74 -0.83 14.11
C GLU A 203 -16.21 0.25 15.06
N LEU A 204 -15.90 1.42 14.50
CA LEU A 204 -15.48 2.58 15.27
C LEU A 204 -16.67 3.14 16.08
N PRO A 205 -16.45 3.70 17.28
CA PRO A 205 -17.51 4.35 18.03
C PRO A 205 -18.02 5.61 17.32
N GLU A 206 -19.09 6.20 17.84
CA GLU A 206 -19.52 7.52 17.39
C GLU A 206 -18.58 8.61 17.91
N GLY A 207 -18.25 9.57 17.04
CA GLY A 207 -17.36 10.70 17.37
C GLY A 207 -16.00 10.61 16.68
N PRO A 208 -15.26 11.74 16.61
CA PRO A 208 -14.05 11.83 15.81
C PRO A 208 -12.77 11.42 16.55
N GLU A 209 -12.76 11.28 17.87
CA GLU A 209 -11.49 11.25 18.63
C GLU A 209 -10.78 9.89 18.66
N THR A 210 -11.28 8.88 17.95
CA THR A 210 -10.74 7.51 18.03
C THR A 210 -9.46 7.33 17.23
N ASP A 211 -8.41 6.83 17.88
CA ASP A 211 -7.19 6.28 17.29
C ASP A 211 -7.14 4.78 17.55
N PHE A 212 -7.16 3.99 16.47
CA PHE A 212 -7.27 2.54 16.52
C PHE A 212 -6.36 1.86 15.50
N GLY A 213 -5.77 0.73 15.88
CA GLY A 213 -4.96 -0.08 14.97
C GLY A 213 -4.15 -1.14 15.68
N ILE A 214 -3.06 -1.55 15.02
CA ILE A 214 -2.17 -2.62 15.47
C ILE A 214 -0.81 -2.04 15.88
N ALA A 215 -0.30 -2.50 17.01
CA ALA A 215 1.02 -2.17 17.50
C ALA A 215 1.88 -3.43 17.63
N LEU A 216 3.11 -3.36 17.13
CA LEU A 216 4.14 -4.35 17.37
C LEU A 216 5.17 -3.79 18.35
N SER A 217 5.68 -4.62 19.26
CA SER A 217 6.76 -4.23 20.17
C SER A 217 7.69 -5.38 20.54
N ASN A 218 8.89 -5.06 21.03
CA ASN A 218 9.88 -6.03 21.50
C ASN A 218 10.42 -5.67 22.90
N SER A 219 11.31 -6.51 23.42
CA SER A 219 11.89 -6.37 24.76
C SER A 219 12.87 -5.20 24.89
N LYS A 220 13.36 -4.65 23.75
CA LYS A 220 14.14 -3.39 23.71
C LYS A 220 13.28 -2.13 23.82
N GLY A 221 11.95 -2.26 23.84
CA GLY A 221 11.04 -1.12 23.87
C GLY A 221 10.85 -0.45 22.52
N GLU A 222 11.28 -1.10 21.43
CA GLU A 222 10.99 -0.65 20.07
C GLU A 222 9.51 -0.90 19.76
N LYS A 223 8.91 0.00 18.98
CA LYS A 223 7.48 -0.02 18.68
C LYS A 223 7.20 0.42 17.26
N TYR A 224 6.39 -0.36 16.55
CA TYR A 224 5.75 0.01 15.29
C TYR A 224 4.25 0.14 15.51
N ARG A 225 3.60 1.15 14.90
CA ARG A 225 2.13 1.26 14.89
C ARG A 225 1.64 1.51 13.48
N ILE A 226 0.54 0.87 13.13
CA ILE A 226 -0.22 1.14 11.92
C ILE A 226 -1.70 1.16 12.26
N GLY A 227 -2.46 2.10 11.72
CA GLY A 227 -3.83 2.29 12.14
C GLY A 227 -4.56 3.43 11.45
N TYR A 228 -5.65 3.85 12.09
CA TYR A 228 -6.55 4.88 11.61
C TYR A 228 -6.84 5.91 12.71
N ASN A 229 -6.72 7.18 12.35
CA ASN A 229 -7.06 8.32 13.17
C ASN A 229 -8.36 8.94 12.66
N ALA A 230 -9.46 8.75 13.40
CA ALA A 230 -10.78 9.22 13.03
C ALA A 230 -10.88 10.75 13.00
N ALA A 231 -10.08 11.47 13.80
CA ALA A 231 -10.17 12.92 13.92
C ALA A 231 -9.66 13.61 12.66
N LYS A 232 -8.68 12.99 12.01
CA LYS A 232 -8.10 13.44 10.73
C LYS A 232 -8.71 12.75 9.52
N ASN A 233 -9.46 11.67 9.71
CA ASN A 233 -9.90 10.77 8.64
C ASN A 233 -8.71 10.26 7.80
N GLU A 234 -7.65 9.82 8.50
CA GLU A 234 -6.39 9.38 7.91
C GLU A 234 -5.95 8.04 8.49
N PHE A 235 -5.46 7.16 7.61
CA PHE A 235 -4.59 6.07 8.03
C PHE A 235 -3.20 6.60 8.34
N TYR A 236 -2.45 5.86 9.16
CA TYR A 236 -1.08 6.20 9.47
C TYR A 236 -0.20 4.97 9.68
N SER A 237 1.09 5.18 9.46
CA SER A 237 2.16 4.27 9.84
C SER A 237 3.23 5.04 10.61
N ASP A 238 3.55 4.55 11.81
CA ASP A 238 4.52 5.12 12.73
C ASP A 238 5.68 4.14 12.94
N ARG A 239 6.75 4.36 12.19
CA ARG A 239 8.04 3.68 12.35
C ARG A 239 9.08 4.50 13.14
N THR A 240 8.70 5.61 13.77
CA THR A 240 9.63 6.54 14.43
C THR A 240 10.42 5.89 15.57
N LYS A 241 9.90 4.79 16.14
CA LYS A 241 10.54 4.00 17.20
C LYS A 241 10.64 2.51 16.84
N ALA A 242 10.54 2.15 15.56
CA ALA A 242 10.54 0.76 15.09
C ALA A 242 11.96 0.20 14.90
N GLY A 243 12.90 0.60 15.77
CA GLY A 243 14.28 0.11 15.79
C GLY A 243 15.34 1.07 15.29
N VAL A 244 16.25 0.54 14.48
CA VAL A 244 17.39 1.27 13.93
C VAL A 244 16.89 2.27 12.88
N THR A 245 17.04 3.55 13.17
CA THR A 245 16.60 4.65 12.27
C THR A 245 17.74 5.61 11.91
N GLY A 246 18.85 5.58 12.66
CA GLY A 246 19.95 6.55 12.55
C GLY A 246 20.79 6.49 11.28
N PHE A 247 20.49 5.56 10.36
CA PHE A 247 21.19 5.47 9.07
C PHE A 247 20.74 6.54 8.06
N SER A 248 19.59 7.19 8.29
CA SER A 248 19.12 8.32 7.48
C SER A 248 18.18 9.21 8.28
N GLU A 249 18.43 10.52 8.27
CA GLU A 249 17.55 11.52 8.90
C GLU A 249 16.14 11.55 8.30
N LYS A 250 15.97 11.04 7.07
CA LYS A 250 14.68 11.02 6.36
C LYS A 250 13.87 9.76 6.63
N PHE A 251 14.49 8.68 7.07
CA PHE A 251 13.82 7.37 7.20
C PHE A 251 12.65 7.43 8.18
N ALA A 252 12.88 7.97 9.38
CA ALA A 252 11.87 7.99 10.43
C ALA A 252 11.60 9.41 10.97
N ALA A 253 11.66 10.41 10.06
CA ALA A 253 11.54 11.83 10.41
C ALA A 253 10.14 12.23 10.91
N LYS A 254 9.11 11.49 10.51
CA LYS A 254 7.70 11.76 10.82
C LYS A 254 6.87 10.48 10.76
N ILE A 255 5.63 10.57 11.23
CA ILE A 255 4.57 9.59 10.96
C ILE A 255 4.11 9.78 9.52
N HIS A 256 3.97 8.68 8.78
CA HIS A 256 3.44 8.68 7.43
C HIS A 256 1.92 8.56 7.47
N THR A 257 1.22 9.27 6.60
CA THR A 257 -0.26 9.29 6.58
C THR A 257 -0.83 9.07 5.19
N ALA A 258 -2.07 8.58 5.15
CA ALA A 258 -2.85 8.40 3.93
C ALA A 258 -4.31 8.80 4.19
N PRO A 259 -4.96 9.56 3.29
CA PRO A 259 -6.36 9.92 3.47
C PRO A 259 -7.24 8.67 3.33
N ARG A 260 -8.26 8.55 4.18
CA ARG A 260 -9.29 7.52 4.02
C ARG A 260 -10.38 8.02 3.07
N ILE A 261 -10.74 7.22 2.07
CA ILE A 261 -11.78 7.55 1.08
C ILE A 261 -13.18 7.40 1.69
N SER A 262 -13.41 6.32 2.44
CA SER A 262 -14.66 6.08 3.15
C SER A 262 -14.80 6.96 4.38
N THR A 263 -16.02 7.42 4.66
CA THR A 263 -16.39 8.08 5.92
C THR A 263 -17.24 7.18 6.81
N GLU A 264 -17.39 5.91 6.45
CA GLU A 264 -18.20 4.95 7.22
C GLU A 264 -17.48 4.53 8.51
N ARG A 265 -18.27 4.14 9.52
CA ARG A 265 -17.74 3.67 10.82
C ARG A 265 -17.10 2.29 10.75
N GLY A 266 -17.49 1.46 9.78
CA GLY A 266 -16.86 0.16 9.55
C GLY A 266 -15.46 0.36 9.00
N LEU A 267 -14.47 -0.25 9.62
CA LEU A 267 -13.05 -0.17 9.26
C LEU A 267 -12.57 -1.57 8.86
N ARG A 268 -11.95 -1.68 7.68
CA ARG A 268 -11.34 -2.93 7.22
C ARG A 268 -9.84 -2.71 7.00
N LEU A 269 -9.01 -3.49 7.69
CA LEU A 269 -7.56 -3.51 7.49
C LEU A 269 -7.12 -4.92 7.12
N HIS A 270 -6.41 -5.06 6.01
CA HIS A 270 -5.72 -6.29 5.62
C HIS A 270 -4.22 -6.00 5.63
N LEU A 271 -3.48 -6.64 6.53
CA LEU A 271 -2.10 -6.33 6.83
C LEU A 271 -1.23 -7.55 6.64
N PHE A 272 -0.04 -7.33 6.10
CA PHE A 272 1.04 -8.30 6.09
C PHE A 272 2.23 -7.73 6.83
N PHE A 273 2.79 -8.52 7.73
CA PHE A 273 4.02 -8.22 8.42
C PHE A 273 5.06 -9.27 8.03
N ASP A 274 6.24 -8.79 7.68
CA ASP A 274 7.45 -9.60 7.52
C ASP A 274 8.55 -9.00 8.41
N VAL A 275 9.71 -9.65 8.46
CA VAL A 275 10.83 -9.35 9.38
C VAL A 275 11.16 -7.85 9.46
N ALA A 276 11.06 -7.15 8.32
CA ALA A 276 11.46 -5.76 8.18
C ALA A 276 10.43 -4.90 7.42
N SER A 277 9.17 -5.33 7.32
CA SER A 277 8.16 -4.58 6.57
C SER A 277 6.72 -4.79 7.03
N CYS A 278 5.88 -3.80 6.73
CA CYS A 278 4.44 -3.91 6.76
C CYS A 278 3.82 -3.39 5.47
N GLU A 279 2.85 -4.14 4.93
CA GLU A 279 1.97 -3.71 3.86
C GLU A 279 0.52 -3.71 4.36
N MET A 280 -0.12 -2.55 4.35
CA MET A 280 -1.52 -2.37 4.72
C MET A 280 -2.38 -2.11 3.50
N PHE A 281 -3.43 -2.90 3.33
CA PHE A 281 -4.49 -2.73 2.33
C PHE A 281 -5.79 -2.40 3.06
N ALA A 282 -6.14 -1.11 3.11
CA ALA A 282 -7.28 -0.63 3.85
C ALA A 282 -8.55 -0.57 2.98
N ASP A 283 -9.71 -0.80 3.62
CA ASP A 283 -11.04 -0.74 3.02
C ASP A 283 -11.15 -1.51 1.69
N GLY A 284 -10.59 -2.73 1.66
CA GLY A 284 -10.60 -3.58 0.48
C GLY A 284 -9.55 -3.22 -0.58
N GLY A 285 -8.55 -2.43 -0.23
CA GLY A 285 -7.45 -2.03 -1.11
C GLY A 285 -7.62 -0.65 -1.75
N GLU A 286 -8.57 0.15 -1.29
CA GLU A 286 -8.78 1.53 -1.76
C GLU A 286 -7.63 2.46 -1.37
N VAL A 287 -6.96 2.16 -0.25
CA VAL A 287 -5.77 2.87 0.23
C VAL A 287 -4.73 1.82 0.64
N VAL A 288 -3.50 1.99 0.18
CA VAL A 288 -2.38 1.10 0.51
C VAL A 288 -1.25 1.91 1.14
N MET A 289 -0.58 1.32 2.14
CA MET A 289 0.66 1.84 2.71
C MET A 289 1.70 0.73 2.83
N THR A 290 2.84 0.93 2.18
CA THR A 290 4.01 0.04 2.28
C THR A 290 5.16 0.68 3.03
N GLU A 291 5.67 -0.04 4.03
CA GLU A 291 6.63 0.48 4.99
C GLU A 291 7.71 -0.54 5.31
N ALA A 292 8.96 -0.11 5.20
CA ALA A 292 10.09 -0.81 5.78
C ALA A 292 10.36 -0.33 7.22
N PHE A 293 10.82 -1.23 8.07
CA PHE A 293 11.33 -0.94 9.41
C PHE A 293 12.51 -1.88 9.73
N PHE A 294 13.34 -1.52 10.70
CA PHE A 294 14.56 -2.27 11.02
C PHE A 294 14.71 -2.45 12.54
N PRO A 295 13.88 -3.30 13.17
CA PRO A 295 13.99 -3.55 14.60
C PRO A 295 15.35 -4.17 14.94
N SER A 296 15.92 -3.83 16.10
CA SER A 296 17.21 -4.39 16.53
C SER A 296 17.09 -5.85 17.01
N GLU A 297 15.87 -6.27 17.32
CA GLU A 297 15.46 -7.65 17.56
C GLU A 297 14.01 -7.83 17.07
N ASP A 298 13.64 -9.03 16.63
CA ASP A 298 12.28 -9.31 16.16
C ASP A 298 11.21 -8.81 17.15
N PHE A 299 10.14 -8.21 16.62
CA PHE A 299 8.96 -7.91 17.42
C PHE A 299 8.39 -9.18 18.06
N SER A 300 8.08 -9.11 19.34
CA SER A 300 7.64 -10.25 20.15
C SER A 300 6.22 -10.12 20.67
N GLU A 301 5.64 -8.92 20.61
CA GLU A 301 4.25 -8.65 21.01
C GLU A 301 3.48 -8.03 19.84
N VAL A 302 2.20 -8.41 19.72
CA VAL A 302 1.24 -7.81 18.81
C VAL A 302 -0.06 -7.51 19.56
N LYS A 303 -0.50 -6.25 19.51
CA LYS A 303 -1.68 -5.76 20.22
C LYS A 303 -2.57 -4.94 19.30
N LEU A 304 -3.88 -5.07 19.45
CA LEU A 304 -4.78 -3.98 19.07
C LEU A 304 -4.71 -2.90 20.14
N TYR A 305 -4.77 -1.64 19.73
CA TYR A 305 -4.94 -0.52 20.65
C TYR A 305 -6.15 0.31 20.25
N SER A 306 -6.75 0.96 21.25
CA SER A 306 -7.71 2.03 21.06
C SER A 306 -7.42 3.18 22.02
N SER A 307 -7.65 4.40 21.57
CA SER A 307 -7.69 5.58 22.44
C SER A 307 -8.73 6.57 21.92
N GLY A 308 -9.34 7.32 22.84
CA GLY A 308 -10.41 8.27 22.50
C GLY A 308 -11.79 7.63 22.26
N GLY A 309 -11.91 6.30 22.37
CA GLY A 309 -13.19 5.58 22.35
C GLY A 309 -13.00 4.07 22.28
N ASP A 310 -14.05 3.32 22.63
CA ASP A 310 -14.02 1.85 22.61
C ASP A 310 -14.33 1.37 21.19
N VAL A 311 -13.49 0.49 20.64
CA VAL A 311 -13.68 -0.06 19.30
C VAL A 311 -14.14 -1.50 19.38
N LYS A 312 -15.23 -1.81 18.67
CA LYS A 312 -15.74 -3.18 18.58
C LYS A 312 -15.06 -3.90 17.41
N VAL A 313 -14.28 -4.92 17.72
CA VAL A 313 -13.75 -5.87 16.72
C VAL A 313 -14.90 -6.78 16.32
N ILE A 314 -15.33 -6.67 15.08
CA ILE A 314 -16.32 -7.56 14.49
C ILE A 314 -15.66 -8.93 14.30
N GLU A 315 -14.52 -8.94 13.60
CA GLU A 315 -13.67 -10.11 13.37
C GLU A 315 -12.21 -9.65 13.26
N ALA A 316 -11.29 -10.38 13.86
CA ALA A 316 -9.87 -10.32 13.54
C ALA A 316 -9.37 -11.74 13.30
N ARG A 317 -8.81 -12.00 12.12
CA ARG A 317 -8.15 -13.26 11.77
C ARG A 317 -6.66 -13.00 11.61
N VAL A 318 -5.86 -13.73 12.36
CA VAL A 318 -4.40 -13.69 12.34
C VAL A 318 -3.89 -15.03 11.83
N TYR A 319 -3.18 -15.02 10.72
CA TYR A 319 -2.52 -16.20 10.18
C TYR A 319 -1.01 -16.05 10.37
N PRO A 320 -0.33 -16.98 11.07
CA PRO A 320 1.12 -17.11 10.92
C PRO A 320 1.40 -17.50 9.47
N LEU A 321 2.42 -16.90 8.86
CA LEU A 321 2.78 -17.21 7.49
C LEU A 321 4.01 -18.13 7.46
N ASN A 322 3.92 -19.19 6.66
CA ASN A 322 5.04 -20.06 6.37
C ASN A 322 6.01 -19.37 5.41
N LYS A 323 7.29 -19.73 5.49
CA LYS A 323 8.30 -19.27 4.53
C LYS A 323 7.89 -19.67 3.11
N ALA A 324 7.96 -18.71 2.19
CA ALA A 324 7.87 -19.00 0.77
C ALA A 324 9.07 -19.87 0.35
N VAL A 325 8.81 -21.15 0.04
CA VAL A 325 9.83 -22.04 -0.51
C VAL A 325 9.68 -22.02 -2.02
N PHE A 326 10.64 -21.41 -2.71
CA PHE A 326 10.77 -21.56 -4.15
C PHE A 326 11.09 -23.04 -4.42
N ARG A 327 10.12 -23.77 -4.98
CA ARG A 327 10.33 -25.11 -5.54
C ARG A 327 10.60 -24.99 -7.03
#